data_AF-A0A5J4PS04-F1
#
_entry.id   AF-A0A5J4PS04-F1
#
_cell.length_a   1.000
_cell.length_b   1.000
_cell.length_c   1.000
_cell.angle_alpha   90.00
_cell.angle_beta   90.00
_cell.angle_gamma   90.00
#
_symmetry.space_group_name_H-M   'P 1'
#
loop_
_entity.id
_entity.type
_entity.pdbx_description
1 polymer ?
#
loop_
_entity_poly.entity_id
_entity_poly.type
_entity_poly.pdbx_seq_one_letter_code
_entity_poly.pdbx_strand_id
1 'polypeptide(L)' 'MREILCLTSYPPRECGIATFSNDLIQSVHRKFGNSYSIKVCALESPAEKYVYSEP' A
#
# COMPACT_ATOMS: atom_id res chain seq x y z
N MET A 1 5.12 19.21 -2.91
CA MET A 1 5.17 17.75 -3.13
C MET A 1 3.73 17.25 -3.14
N ARG A 2 3.34 16.41 -4.10
CA ARG A 2 1.96 15.87 -4.18
C ARG A 2 1.89 14.58 -3.37
N GLU A 3 0.74 14.26 -2.79
CA GLU A 3 0.57 13.06 -1.95
C GLU A 3 -0.59 12.20 -2.46
N ILE A 4 -0.41 10.88 -2.41
CA ILE A 4 -1.42 9.87 -2.70
C ILE A 4 -1.61 9.03 -1.44
N LEU A 5 -2.84 8.96 -0.94
CA LEU A 5 -3.23 8.06 0.15
C LEU A 5 -3.94 6.84 -0.43
N CYS A 6 -3.39 5.66 -0.21
CA CYS A 6 -3.97 4.39 -0.63
C CYS A 6 -4.76 3.76 0.52
N LEU A 7 -6.08 3.66 0.38
CA LEU A 7 -6.99 2.97 1.30
C LEU A 7 -7.32 1.60 0.73
N THR A 8 -6.60 0.57 1.16
CA THR A 8 -6.70 -0.78 0.56
C THR A 8 -6.18 -1.84 1.52
N SER A 9 -6.48 -3.13 1.26
CA SER A 9 -5.70 -4.20 1.87
C SER A 9 -4.27 -4.18 1.34
N TYR A 10 -3.30 -4.49 2.19
CA TYR A 10 -1.87 -4.40 1.86
C TYR A 10 -1.07 -5.49 2.59
N PRO A 11 0.12 -5.91 2.09
CA PRO A 11 0.99 -6.85 2.79
C PRO A 11 1.27 -6.40 4.24
N PRO A 12 1.33 -7.32 5.22
CA PRO A 12 1.58 -8.76 5.06
C PRO A 12 0.33 -9.63 4.84
N ARG A 13 -0.84 -9.03 4.59
CA ARG A 13 -2.00 -9.81 4.12
C ARG A 13 -1.71 -10.37 2.72
N GLU A 14 -1.72 -11.69 2.58
CA GLU A 14 -1.45 -12.37 1.30
C GLU A 14 -2.76 -12.79 0.62
N CYS A 15 -3.44 -11.82 0.03
CA CYS A 15 -4.60 -12.04 -0.83
C CYS A 15 -4.48 -11.23 -2.13
N GLY A 16 -5.27 -11.56 -3.14
CA GLY A 16 -5.13 -10.97 -4.48
C GLY A 16 -5.23 -9.44 -4.52
N ILE A 17 -6.06 -8.83 -3.67
CA ILE A 17 -6.17 -7.37 -3.60
C ILE A 17 -4.94 -6.75 -2.94
N ALA A 18 -4.38 -7.39 -1.91
CA ALA A 18 -3.21 -6.88 -1.22
C ALA A 18 -1.96 -6.91 -2.11
N THR A 19 -1.76 -8.01 -2.85
CA THR A 19 -0.66 -8.11 -3.82
C THR A 19 -0.86 -7.13 -4.97
N PHE A 20 -2.07 -7.05 -5.54
CA PHE A 20 -2.39 -6.05 -6.57
C PHE A 20 -2.10 -4.62 -6.11
N SER A 21 -2.49 -4.27 -4.88
CA SER A 21 -2.29 -2.93 -4.34
C SER A 21 -0.82 -2.58 -4.19
N ASN A 22 -0.02 -3.53 -3.69
CA ASN A 22 1.44 -3.37 -3.60
C ASN A 22 2.06 -3.16 -5.00
N ASP A 23 1.68 -3.99 -5.98
CA ASP A 23 2.20 -3.88 -7.35
C ASP A 23 1.82 -2.55 -8.00
N LEU A 24 0.60 -2.05 -7.74
CA LEU A 24 0.16 -0.74 -8.21
C LEU A 24 1.00 0.39 -7.60
N ILE A 25 1.21 0.39 -6.29
CA ILE A 25 2.03 1.39 -5.59
C ILE A 25 3.45 1.40 -6.13
N GLN A 26 4.05 0.21 -6.28
CA GLN A 26 5.39 0.04 -6.85
C GLN A 26 5.45 0.51 -8.31
N SER A 27 4.41 0.27 -9.10
CA SER A 27 4.34 0.73 -10.50
C SER A 27 4.26 2.24 -10.60
N VAL A 28 3.47 2.89 -9.74
CA VAL A 28 3.41 4.36 -9.66
C VAL A 28 4.76 4.93 -9.27
N HIS A 29 5.41 4.38 -8.24
CA HIS A 29 6.74 4.82 -7.82
C HIS A 29 7.79 4.63 -8.94
N ARG A 30 7.81 3.46 -9.60
CA ARG A 30 8.72 3.20 -10.74
C ARG A 30 8.50 4.15 -11.90
N LYS A 31 7.25 4.55 -12.17
CA LYS A 31 6.90 5.43 -13.30
C LYS A 31 7.18 6.90 -13.02
N PHE A 32 6.92 7.37 -11.81
CA PHE A 32 6.94 8.79 -11.46
C PHE A 32 8.03 9.17 -10.44
N GLY A 33 8.81 8.20 -9.97
CA GLY A 33 9.85 8.39 -8.96
C GLY A 33 9.30 9.06 -7.71
N ASN A 34 10.03 10.07 -7.23
CA ASN A 34 9.68 10.84 -6.04
C ASN A 34 8.74 12.02 -6.32
N SER A 35 8.05 12.03 -7.48
CA SER A 35 7.08 13.08 -7.81
C SER A 35 5.87 13.07 -6.87
N TYR A 36 5.58 11.92 -6.26
CA TYR A 36 4.50 11.71 -5.29
C TYR A 36 5.06 11.07 -4.00
N SER A 37 4.63 11.60 -2.86
CA SER A 37 4.65 10.88 -1.57
C SER A 37 3.48 9.90 -1.58
N ILE A 38 3.72 8.62 -1.31
CA ILE A 38 2.65 7.61 -1.26
C ILE A 38 2.58 7.07 0.17
N LYS A 39 1.38 7.12 0.75
CA LYS A 39 1.10 6.53 2.06
C LYS A 39 0.05 5.45 1.92
N VAL A 40 0.19 4.41 2.72
CA VAL A 40 -0.77 3.31 2.76
C VAL A 40 -1.49 3.32 4.10
N CYS A 41 -2.81 3.37 4.04
CA CYS A 41 -3.68 3.08 5.17
C CYS A 41 -4.27 1.68 4.93
N ALA A 42 -3.59 0.70 5.51
CA ALA A 42 -3.96 -0.70 5.33
C ALA A 42 -5.29 -0.99 6.03
N LEU A 43 -6.23 -1.55 5.29
CA LEU A 43 -7.54 -1.94 5.82
C LEU A 43 -7.48 -3.36 6.37
N GLU A 44 -7.90 -3.52 7.63
CA GLU A 44 -7.94 -4.79 8.34
C GLU A 44 -9.34 -5.07 8.91
N SER A 45 -9.68 -6.35 9.02
CA SER A 45 -10.84 -6.76 9.80
C SER A 45 -10.47 -6.85 11.28
N PRO A 46 -11.43 -6.77 12.23
CA PRO A 46 -11.13 -6.93 13.66
C PRO A 46 -10.47 -8.28 14.03
N ALA A 47 -10.59 -9.29 13.17
CA ALA A 47 -10.03 -10.62 13.36
C ALA A 47 -8.58 -10.74 12.87
N GLU A 48 -8.17 -9.89 11.93
CA GLU A 48 -6.82 -9.87 11.36
C GLU A 48 -6.04 -8.75 12.05
N LYS A 49 -4.87 -9.08 12.62
CA LYS A 49 -3.95 -8.08 13.18
C LYS A 49 -2.56 -8.31 12.63
N TYR A 50 -2.15 -7.46 11.72
CA TYR A 50 -0.86 -7.51 11.07
C TYR A 50 0.11 -6.49 11.68
N VAL A 51 1.38 -6.86 11.71
CA VAL A 51 2.46 -5.91 11.95
C VAL A 51 2.89 -5.40 10.58
N TYR A 52 2.58 -4.14 10.31
CA TYR A 52 3.09 -3.46 9.13
C TYR A 52 4.47 -2.91 9.46
N SER A 53 5.49 -3.43 8.78
CA SER A 53 6.79 -2.77 8.75
C SER A 53 6.59 -1.35 8.23
N GLU A 54 7.25 -0.36 8.83
CA GLU A 54 7.28 0.98 8.24
C GLU A 54 7.80 0.90 6.79
N PRO A 55 7.20 1.66 5.86
CA PRO A 55 7.64 1.70 4.46
C PRO A 55 9.04 2.28 4.29
#